data_AF-A0A927REK3-F1
#
_entry.id   AF-A0A927REK3-F1
#
_cell.length_a   1.000
_cell.length_b   1.000
_cell.length_c   1.000
_cell.angle_alpha   90.00
_cell.angle_beta   90.00
_cell.angle_gamma   90.00
#
_symmetry.space_group_name_H-M   'P 1'
#
loop_
_entity.id
_entity.type
_entity.pdbx_description
1 polymer ?
#
loop_
_entity_poly.entity_id
_entity_poly.type
_entity_poly.pdbx_seq_one_letter_code
_entity_poly.pdbx_strand_id
1 'polypeptide(L)'
;MYFWPSRCPVAQIVGRDKVRINLDKPECTLVARLFEPLVEAGVVTTVNPLDASFVQKYGTTNKVLMLPAASWFAEYVFREVYKTPPGQLAAAMPLRWESEREIRTGAHGGAAWMVSRHTKNVRAAVDLAVWMSTATEYQGTGPTFPAYMPAADAWAEHLSDGDFFATNPYPVMRRAAGLIDPIFDSVRYDAPALFETDVVGPVIRGHAIDSGFATYESHLTQLAQAYGYTVVR
;
A
#
# COMPACT_ATOMS: atom_id res chain seq x y z
N MET A 1 5.14 -2.69 2.73
CA MET A 1 5.66 -3.64 1.72
C MET A 1 6.35 -2.84 0.60
N TYR A 2 7.65 -3.04 0.37
CA TYR A 2 8.47 -2.31 -0.63
C TYR A 2 8.78 -3.12 -1.90
N PHE A 3 8.09 -4.24 -2.11
CA PHE A 3 8.32 -5.16 -3.22
C PHE A 3 7.73 -4.69 -4.55
N TRP A 4 6.71 -3.83 -4.54
CA TRP A 4 6.17 -3.28 -5.79
C TRP A 4 7.17 -2.38 -6.52
N PRO A 5 7.80 -1.37 -5.87
CA PRO A 5 8.82 -0.58 -6.55
C PRO A 5 10.00 -1.42 -7.06
N SER A 6 10.36 -2.52 -6.38
CA SER A 6 11.44 -3.41 -6.82
C SER A 6 11.02 -4.40 -7.90
N ARG A 7 9.72 -4.45 -8.24
CA ARG A 7 9.12 -5.36 -9.22
C ARG A 7 9.32 -6.86 -8.92
N CYS A 8 9.46 -7.20 -7.65
CA CYS A 8 9.51 -8.61 -7.23
C CYS A 8 8.21 -9.33 -7.65
N PRO A 9 8.26 -10.40 -8.47
CA PRO A 9 7.07 -11.05 -9.00
C PRO A 9 6.48 -12.00 -7.96
N VAL A 10 5.85 -11.45 -6.92
CA VAL A 10 5.14 -12.23 -5.88
C VAL A 10 3.73 -12.63 -6.33
N ALA A 11 3.10 -11.85 -7.22
CA ALA A 11 1.73 -12.09 -7.67
C ALA A 11 1.46 -11.38 -9.02
N GLN A 12 2.41 -11.47 -9.96
CA GLN A 12 2.29 -10.75 -11.24
C GLN A 12 1.29 -11.47 -12.16
N ILE A 13 0.17 -10.83 -12.49
CA ILE A 13 -0.81 -11.40 -13.42
C ILE A 13 -0.24 -11.34 -14.85
N VAL A 14 -0.09 -12.50 -15.49
CA VAL A 14 0.47 -12.62 -16.86
C VAL A 14 -0.53 -13.24 -17.84
N GLY A 15 -1.77 -13.43 -17.40
CA GLY A 15 -2.90 -13.93 -18.17
C GLY A 15 -4.12 -14.13 -17.27
N ARG A 16 -5.29 -14.35 -17.87
CA ARG A 16 -6.59 -14.44 -17.16
C ARG A 16 -6.57 -15.34 -15.92
N ASP A 17 -5.98 -16.52 -16.05
CA ASP A 17 -5.83 -17.51 -14.98
C ASP A 17 -4.35 -17.92 -14.86
N LYS A 18 -3.43 -16.96 -15.06
CA LYS A 18 -1.99 -17.21 -15.03
C LYS A 18 -1.27 -16.15 -14.23
N VAL A 19 -0.50 -16.59 -13.22
CA VAL A 19 0.25 -15.71 -12.33
C VAL A 19 1.73 -16.11 -12.32
N ARG A 20 2.61 -15.12 -12.30
CA ARG A 20 4.04 -15.33 -12.06
C ARG A 20 4.35 -15.14 -10.58
N ILE A 21 4.96 -16.17 -9.99
CA ILE A 21 5.47 -16.19 -8.62
C ILE A 21 6.92 -16.69 -8.69
N ASN A 22 7.88 -15.81 -8.39
CA ASN A 22 9.31 -16.14 -8.41
C ASN A 22 10.12 -15.22 -7.49
N LEU A 23 10.34 -15.67 -6.26
CA LEU A 23 11.05 -14.93 -5.23
C LEU A 23 12.58 -15.10 -5.30
N ASP A 24 13.08 -15.99 -6.15
CA ASP A 24 14.53 -16.16 -6.42
C ASP A 24 15.11 -15.01 -7.26
N LYS A 25 14.25 -14.13 -7.76
CA LYS A 25 14.65 -12.99 -8.59
C LYS A 25 15.47 -11.97 -7.78
N PRO A 26 16.56 -11.40 -8.35
CA PRO A 26 17.31 -10.33 -7.72
C PRO A 26 16.44 -9.19 -7.19
N GLU A 27 15.39 -8.83 -7.94
CA GLU A 27 14.35 -7.86 -7.62
C GLU A 27 13.69 -8.07 -6.24
N CYS A 28 13.59 -9.32 -5.78
CA CYS A 28 13.03 -9.69 -4.48
C CYS A 28 14.06 -9.55 -3.35
N THR A 29 15.28 -10.04 -3.59
CA THR A 29 16.35 -10.00 -2.57
C THR A 29 16.93 -8.59 -2.37
N LEU A 30 16.80 -7.68 -3.35
CA LEU A 30 17.20 -6.28 -3.22
C LEU A 30 16.54 -5.57 -2.04
N VAL A 31 15.26 -5.84 -1.79
CA VAL A 31 14.53 -5.26 -0.66
C VAL A 31 15.12 -5.75 0.67
N ALA A 32 15.33 -7.06 0.80
CA ALA A 32 15.92 -7.65 1.99
C ALA A 32 17.31 -7.05 2.27
N ARG A 33 18.19 -7.03 1.25
CA ARG A 33 19.55 -6.47 1.36
C ARG A 33 19.60 -5.00 1.78
N LEU A 34 18.61 -4.20 1.38
CA LEU A 34 18.51 -2.81 1.80
C LEU A 34 18.08 -2.69 3.27
N PHE A 35 17.06 -3.45 3.68
CA PHE A 35 16.42 -3.26 4.98
C PHE A 35 17.06 -4.05 6.13
N GLU A 36 17.66 -5.20 5.88
CA GLU A 36 18.31 -6.03 6.92
C GLU A 36 19.31 -5.26 7.77
N PRO A 37 20.35 -4.60 7.22
CA PRO A 37 21.30 -3.84 8.03
C PRO A 37 20.65 -2.67 8.77
N LEU A 38 19.56 -2.10 8.23
CA LEU A 38 18.82 -1.01 8.88
C LEU A 38 17.96 -1.50 10.05
N VAL A 39 17.40 -2.71 9.95
CA VAL A 39 16.70 -3.38 11.04
C VAL A 39 17.68 -3.79 12.13
N GLU A 40 18.82 -4.39 11.77
CA GLU A 40 19.88 -4.77 12.71
C GLU A 40 20.44 -3.55 13.46
N ALA A 41 20.63 -2.43 12.77
CA ALA A 41 21.05 -1.17 13.38
C ALA A 41 19.95 -0.48 14.21
N GLY A 42 18.72 -1.00 14.20
CA GLY A 42 17.58 -0.44 14.94
C GLY A 42 17.02 0.87 14.39
N VAL A 43 17.42 1.28 13.18
CA VAL A 43 16.93 2.51 12.54
C VAL A 43 15.63 2.29 11.76
N VAL A 44 15.31 1.03 11.42
CA VAL A 44 14.01 0.61 10.88
C VAL A 44 13.35 -0.34 11.89
N THR A 45 12.11 -0.06 12.26
CA THR A 45 11.33 -0.92 13.16
C THR A 45 10.63 -2.03 12.40
N THR A 46 10.48 -3.20 13.05
CA THR A 46 9.75 -4.36 12.55
C THR A 46 8.30 -4.41 13.04
N VAL A 47 7.87 -3.41 13.82
CA VAL A 47 6.50 -3.34 14.35
C VAL A 47 5.58 -2.73 13.29
N ASN A 48 4.38 -3.29 13.14
CA ASN A 48 3.42 -2.78 12.17
C ASN A 48 3.00 -1.35 12.56
N PRO A 49 3.01 -0.38 11.61
CA PRO A 49 2.67 1.01 11.88
C PRO A 49 1.26 1.23 12.43
N LEU A 50 0.34 0.27 12.26
CA LEU A 50 -1.02 0.35 12.78
C LEU A 50 -1.20 -0.33 14.14
N ASP A 51 -0.18 -1.06 14.64
CA ASP A 51 -0.26 -1.69 15.95
C ASP A 51 -0.27 -0.66 17.06
N ALA A 52 -1.03 -0.93 18.13
CA ALA A 52 -1.09 -0.06 19.31
C ALA A 52 0.31 0.21 19.91
N SER A 53 1.20 -0.79 19.87
CA SER A 53 2.58 -0.67 20.35
C SER A 53 3.41 0.30 19.51
N PHE A 54 3.24 0.31 18.18
CA PHE A 54 3.88 1.29 17.31
C PHE A 54 3.33 2.69 17.57
N VAL A 55 2.01 2.82 17.62
CA VAL A 55 1.33 4.09 17.87
C VAL A 55 1.85 4.73 19.15
N GLN A 56 1.88 3.98 20.26
CA GLN A 56 2.32 4.47 21.56
C GLN A 56 3.83 4.78 21.59
N LYS A 57 4.66 3.93 20.97
CA LYS A 57 6.12 4.04 21.07
C LYS A 57 6.70 5.08 20.12
N TYR A 58 6.16 5.18 18.90
CA TYR A 58 6.74 5.97 17.81
C TYR A 58 5.78 7.03 17.25
N GLY A 59 4.50 6.69 17.06
CA GLY A 59 3.51 7.57 16.44
C GLY A 59 3.23 8.81 17.29
N THR A 60 2.59 8.61 18.45
CA THR A 60 2.18 9.68 19.37
C THR A 60 3.34 10.39 20.07
N THR A 61 4.56 9.86 19.94
CA THR A 61 5.78 10.47 20.48
C THR A 61 6.60 11.21 19.41
N ASN A 62 6.05 11.35 18.21
CA ASN A 62 6.64 12.08 17.09
C ASN A 62 8.05 11.58 16.70
N LYS A 63 8.23 10.25 16.66
CA LYS A 63 9.52 9.60 16.34
C LYS A 63 9.56 8.97 14.94
N VAL A 64 8.53 9.19 14.13
CA VAL A 64 8.47 8.69 12.75
C VAL A 64 9.03 9.76 11.81
N LEU A 65 10.27 9.57 11.33
CA LEU A 65 10.90 10.48 10.37
C LEU A 65 10.36 10.30 8.95
N MET A 66 10.14 9.06 8.53
CA MET A 66 9.65 8.71 7.20
C MET A 66 8.86 7.41 7.29
N LEU A 67 7.72 7.35 6.60
CA LEU A 67 6.93 6.14 6.46
C LEU A 67 6.46 6.01 5.00
N PRO A 68 7.05 5.10 4.20
CA PRO A 68 6.49 4.75 2.91
C PRO A 68 5.15 4.03 3.10
N ALA A 69 4.05 4.71 2.79
CA ALA A 69 2.71 4.20 3.01
C ALA A 69 1.73 4.67 1.92
N ALA A 70 0.54 4.08 1.93
CA ALA A 70 -0.57 4.53 1.09
C ALA A 70 -0.96 5.97 1.43
N SER A 71 -1.46 6.72 0.45
CA SER A 71 -1.81 8.15 0.62
C SER A 71 -2.79 8.40 1.78
N TRP A 72 -3.69 7.45 2.07
CA TRP A 72 -4.64 7.56 3.17
C TRP A 72 -3.98 7.60 4.56
N PHE A 73 -2.71 7.18 4.70
CA PHE A 73 -1.99 7.37 5.97
C PHE A 73 -1.84 8.85 6.35
N ALA A 74 -1.89 9.78 5.39
CA ALA A 74 -1.62 11.18 5.66
C ALA A 74 -2.57 11.78 6.72
N GLU A 75 -3.83 12.05 6.38
CA GLU A 75 -4.77 12.57 7.38
C GLU A 75 -5.24 11.45 8.31
N TYR A 76 -5.65 10.30 7.79
CA TYR A 76 -6.26 9.27 8.63
C TYR A 76 -5.31 8.67 9.68
N VAL A 77 -4.01 8.55 9.40
CA VAL A 77 -3.07 7.95 10.37
C VAL A 77 -2.23 9.03 11.06
N PHE A 78 -1.49 9.86 10.31
CA PHE A 78 -0.62 10.85 10.95
C PHE A 78 -1.41 11.89 11.75
N ARG A 79 -2.52 12.42 11.22
CA ARG A 79 -3.37 13.38 11.97
C ARG A 79 -4.16 12.68 13.06
N GLU A 80 -4.96 11.67 12.70
CA GLU A 80 -5.96 11.13 13.63
C GLU A 80 -5.45 10.07 14.61
N VAL A 81 -4.40 9.32 14.25
CA VAL A 81 -3.87 8.23 15.11
C VAL A 81 -2.56 8.64 15.77
N TYR A 82 -1.58 9.11 15.00
CA TYR A 82 -0.27 9.51 15.54
C TYR A 82 -0.27 10.90 16.16
N LYS A 83 -1.30 11.71 15.91
CA LYS A 83 -1.41 13.08 16.45
C LYS A 83 -0.17 13.92 16.11
N THR A 84 0.34 13.76 14.88
CA THR A 84 1.50 14.51 14.39
C THR A 84 1.25 16.00 14.49
N PRO A 85 2.21 16.80 15.01
CA PRO A 85 2.04 18.24 15.10
C PRO A 85 1.82 18.88 13.71
N PRO A 86 0.95 19.90 13.61
CA PRO A 86 0.78 20.66 12.38
C PRO A 86 2.11 21.22 11.84
N GLY A 87 2.20 21.33 10.52
CA GLY A 87 3.38 21.87 9.82
C GLY A 87 4.60 20.94 9.78
N GLN A 88 4.47 19.66 10.13
CA GLN A 88 5.58 18.70 10.13
C GLN A 88 5.48 17.61 9.05
N LEU A 89 4.28 17.34 8.53
CA LEU A 89 4.09 16.28 7.54
C LEU A 89 4.19 16.82 6.11
N ALA A 90 4.96 16.16 5.26
CA ALA A 90 5.01 16.43 3.82
C ALA A 90 4.96 15.13 3.03
N ALA A 91 4.50 15.20 1.78
CA ALA A 91 4.55 14.07 0.85
C ALA A 91 5.77 14.17 -0.06
N ALA A 92 6.40 13.03 -0.34
CA ALA A 92 7.48 12.90 -1.30
C ALA A 92 7.13 11.85 -2.37
N MET A 93 7.76 11.95 -3.55
CA MET A 93 7.60 10.93 -4.59
C MET A 93 8.09 9.57 -4.07
N PRO A 94 7.48 8.44 -4.51
CA PRO A 94 7.99 7.10 -4.22
C PRO A 94 9.48 6.99 -4.58
N LEU A 95 10.25 6.23 -3.79
CA LEU A 95 11.67 6.03 -4.10
C LEU A 95 11.80 5.14 -5.34
N ARG A 96 12.93 5.30 -6.03
CA ARG A 96 13.31 4.55 -7.23
C ARG A 96 14.52 3.69 -6.91
N TRP A 97 14.51 2.45 -7.37
CA TRP A 97 15.72 1.62 -7.39
C TRP A 97 16.68 2.11 -8.48
N GLU A 98 17.98 2.07 -8.22
CA GLU A 98 18.98 2.50 -9.21
C GLU A 98 18.89 1.69 -10.51
N SER A 99 18.56 0.40 -10.40
CA SER A 99 18.34 -0.50 -11.53
C SER A 99 17.09 -0.16 -12.37
N GLU A 100 16.15 0.60 -11.82
CA GLU A 100 14.89 0.93 -12.49
C GLU A 100 14.96 2.29 -13.17
N ARG A 101 14.54 2.37 -14.43
CA ARG A 101 14.55 3.64 -15.20
C ARG A 101 13.45 4.60 -14.78
N GLU A 102 12.35 4.08 -14.27
CA GLU A 102 11.15 4.86 -13.96
C GLU A 102 10.78 4.73 -12.48
N ILE A 103 10.19 5.78 -11.92
CA ILE A 103 9.57 5.69 -10.60
C ILE A 103 8.26 4.93 -10.76
N ARG A 104 8.09 3.86 -9.98
CA ARG A 104 6.86 3.07 -9.91
C ARG A 104 6.46 2.86 -8.45
N THR A 105 5.16 2.72 -8.21
CA THR A 105 4.60 2.42 -6.88
C THR A 105 3.57 1.31 -6.96
N GLY A 106 3.17 0.77 -5.81
CA GLY A 106 2.05 -0.15 -5.72
C GLY A 106 0.76 0.53 -5.28
N ALA A 107 -0.35 -0.19 -5.42
CA ALA A 107 -1.63 0.15 -4.80
C ALA A 107 -1.78 -0.63 -3.50
N HIS A 108 -1.93 0.07 -2.38
CA HIS A 108 -2.11 -0.54 -1.06
C HIS A 108 -3.37 -0.02 -0.38
N GLY A 109 -4.31 -0.93 -0.11
CA GLY A 109 -5.65 -0.57 0.30
C GLY A 109 -6.41 0.09 -0.86
N GLY A 110 -7.15 1.16 -0.54
CA GLY A 110 -8.18 1.67 -1.43
C GLY A 110 -9.44 0.80 -1.34
N ALA A 111 -10.59 1.40 -1.61
CA ALA A 111 -11.87 0.73 -1.50
C ALA A 111 -12.69 0.96 -2.77
N ALA A 112 -13.51 -0.03 -3.11
CA ALA A 112 -14.52 0.06 -4.13
C ALA A 112 -15.89 -0.22 -3.51
N TRP A 113 -16.91 0.50 -3.95
CA TRP A 113 -18.30 0.17 -3.63
C TRP A 113 -18.73 -1.02 -4.48
N MET A 114 -19.18 -2.09 -3.82
CA MET A 114 -19.66 -3.30 -4.48
C MET A 114 -21.17 -3.44 -4.32
N VAL A 115 -21.86 -3.76 -5.40
CA VAL A 115 -23.30 -4.05 -5.38
C VAL A 115 -23.51 -5.56 -5.30
N SER A 116 -24.21 -6.00 -4.26
CA SER A 116 -24.54 -7.42 -4.10
C SER A 116 -25.46 -7.91 -5.22
N ARG A 117 -25.13 -9.07 -5.80
CA ARG A 117 -25.98 -9.77 -6.79
C ARG A 117 -27.37 -10.16 -6.27
N HIS A 118 -27.58 -10.08 -4.94
CA HIS A 118 -28.84 -10.42 -4.28
C HIS A 118 -29.71 -9.18 -3.99
N THR A 119 -29.28 -7.98 -4.40
CA THR A 119 -30.08 -6.77 -4.19
C THR A 119 -31.43 -6.87 -4.93
N LYS A 120 -32.50 -6.45 -4.25
CA LYS A 120 -33.84 -6.36 -4.85
C LYS A 120 -34.03 -5.08 -5.67
N ASN A 121 -33.11 -4.11 -5.54
CA ASN A 121 -33.17 -2.83 -6.24
C ASN A 121 -31.80 -2.49 -6.84
N VAL A 122 -31.47 -3.18 -7.94
CA VAL A 122 -30.16 -3.04 -8.62
C VAL A 122 -29.92 -1.61 -9.05
N ARG A 123 -30.94 -0.94 -9.61
CA ARG A 123 -30.80 0.43 -10.11
C ARG A 123 -30.42 1.40 -9.00
N ALA A 124 -31.18 1.44 -7.90
CA ALA A 124 -30.87 2.34 -6.79
C ALA A 124 -29.52 2.02 -6.14
N ALA A 125 -29.14 0.74 -6.05
CA ALA A 125 -27.84 0.35 -5.50
C ALA A 125 -26.68 0.80 -6.38
N VAL A 126 -26.83 0.71 -7.71
CA VAL A 126 -25.83 1.21 -8.67
C VAL A 126 -25.77 2.74 -8.63
N ASP A 127 -26.93 3.41 -8.64
CA ASP A 127 -27.00 4.88 -8.57
C ASP A 127 -26.30 5.40 -7.30
N LEU A 128 -26.52 4.74 -6.15
CA LEU A 128 -25.84 5.06 -4.90
C LEU A 128 -24.32 4.83 -5.00
N ALA A 129 -23.88 3.67 -5.51
CA ALA A 129 -22.46 3.37 -5.65
C ALA A 129 -21.74 4.38 -6.55
N VAL A 130 -22.37 4.79 -7.66
CA VAL A 130 -21.85 5.83 -8.55
C VAL A 130 -21.77 7.17 -7.81
N TRP A 131 -22.85 7.61 -7.17
CA TRP A 131 -22.85 8.86 -6.41
C TRP A 131 -21.78 8.86 -5.33
N MET A 132 -21.67 7.81 -4.52
CA MET A 132 -20.64 7.69 -3.48
C MET A 132 -19.22 7.71 -4.05
N SER A 133 -19.01 7.26 -5.29
CA SER A 133 -17.70 7.27 -5.95
C SER A 133 -17.35 8.60 -6.64
N THR A 134 -18.34 9.38 -7.09
CA THR A 134 -18.10 10.52 -7.99
C THR A 134 -18.61 11.86 -7.49
N ALA A 135 -19.43 11.90 -6.44
CA ALA A 135 -19.94 13.14 -5.87
C ALA A 135 -18.80 13.96 -5.24
N THR A 136 -18.47 15.09 -5.86
CA THR A 136 -17.34 15.95 -5.46
C THR A 136 -17.56 16.57 -4.09
N GLU A 137 -18.80 16.94 -3.77
CA GLU A 137 -19.20 17.51 -2.48
C GLU A 137 -19.08 16.50 -1.32
N TYR A 138 -19.23 15.21 -1.62
CA TYR A 138 -19.12 14.14 -0.64
C TYR A 138 -17.66 13.69 -0.49
N GLN A 139 -17.01 13.33 -1.60
CA GLN A 139 -15.64 12.81 -1.60
C GLN A 139 -14.60 13.90 -1.30
N GLY A 140 -14.85 15.15 -1.70
CA GLY A 140 -13.94 16.28 -1.47
C GLY A 140 -13.72 16.62 0.00
N THR A 141 -14.65 16.22 0.89
CA THR A 141 -14.55 16.44 2.34
C THR A 141 -14.06 15.19 3.09
N GLY A 142 -13.78 14.10 2.37
CA GLY A 142 -13.35 12.84 2.96
C GLY A 142 -11.93 12.92 3.55
N PRO A 143 -11.60 12.02 4.51
CA PRO A 143 -10.29 12.02 5.17
C PRO A 143 -9.17 11.37 4.34
N THR A 144 -9.43 11.06 3.07
CA THR A 144 -8.52 10.29 2.21
C THR A 144 -8.53 10.81 0.78
N PHE A 145 -7.37 10.75 0.13
CA PHE A 145 -7.20 11.09 -1.29
C PHE A 145 -8.20 10.32 -2.20
N PRO A 146 -9.15 11.01 -2.86
CA PRO A 146 -10.17 10.36 -3.68
C PRO A 146 -9.61 9.76 -4.98
N ALA A 147 -10.20 8.65 -5.43
CA ALA A 147 -9.86 8.03 -6.72
C ALA A 147 -10.46 8.77 -7.92
N TYR A 148 -11.63 9.40 -7.75
CA TYR A 148 -12.25 10.21 -8.81
C TYR A 148 -11.60 11.60 -8.84
N MET A 149 -10.81 11.86 -9.89
CA MET A 149 -9.96 13.05 -9.95
C MET A 149 -10.69 14.39 -9.73
N PRO A 150 -11.89 14.64 -10.26
CA PRO A 150 -12.62 15.88 -9.94
C PRO A 150 -12.92 16.04 -8.44
N ALA A 151 -13.18 14.96 -7.72
CA ALA A 151 -13.33 15.01 -6.26
C ALA A 151 -11.97 15.19 -5.55
N ALA A 152 -10.90 14.65 -6.12
CA ALA A 152 -9.55 14.85 -5.61
C ALA A 152 -9.08 16.31 -5.76
N ASP A 153 -9.46 16.99 -6.85
CA ASP A 153 -9.23 18.44 -7.03
C ASP A 153 -10.00 19.23 -5.96
N ALA A 154 -11.28 18.91 -5.69
CA ALA A 154 -12.05 19.54 -4.61
C ALA A 154 -11.46 19.27 -3.21
N TRP A 155 -10.96 18.05 -2.98
CA TRP A 155 -10.23 17.70 -1.74
C TRP A 155 -8.95 18.51 -1.56
N ALA A 156 -8.22 18.78 -2.65
CA ALA A 156 -7.00 19.59 -2.60
C ALA A 156 -7.25 21.03 -2.14
N GLU A 157 -8.41 21.60 -2.47
CA GLU A 157 -8.83 22.90 -1.98
C GLU A 157 -8.99 22.86 -0.44
N HIS A 158 -9.64 21.82 0.09
CA HIS A 158 -9.86 21.65 1.53
C HIS A 158 -8.56 21.40 2.31
N LEU A 159 -7.58 20.72 1.69
CA LEU A 159 -6.25 20.57 2.27
C LEU A 159 -5.54 21.90 2.47
N SER A 160 -5.75 22.85 1.55
CA SER A 160 -5.06 24.14 1.50
C SER A 160 -5.53 25.09 2.60
N ASP A 161 -6.72 24.85 3.16
CA ASP A 161 -7.28 25.59 4.28
C ASP A 161 -6.73 25.13 5.65
N GLY A 162 -5.99 24.02 5.69
CA GLY A 162 -5.43 23.43 6.90
C GLY A 162 -3.94 23.73 7.09
N ASP A 163 -3.52 23.90 8.35
CA ASP A 163 -2.12 24.08 8.78
C ASP A 163 -1.39 22.75 9.05
N PHE A 164 -2.04 21.62 8.78
CA PHE A 164 -1.53 20.31 9.17
C PHE A 164 -0.27 19.89 8.40
N PHE A 165 -0.26 20.09 7.09
CA PHE A 165 0.89 19.73 6.26
C PHE A 165 1.92 20.86 6.24
N ALA A 166 3.20 20.50 6.27
CA ALA A 166 4.32 21.42 6.05
C ALA A 166 4.33 22.00 4.63
N THR A 167 3.90 21.21 3.65
CA THR A 167 3.75 21.58 2.25
C THR A 167 2.55 20.87 1.64
N ASN A 168 1.90 21.48 0.64
CA ASN A 168 0.73 20.86 -0.02
C ASN A 168 1.10 19.47 -0.60
N PRO A 169 0.48 18.39 -0.11
CA PRO A 169 0.83 17.03 -0.53
C PRO A 169 0.19 16.64 -1.88
N TYR A 170 -0.84 17.37 -2.33
CA TYR A 170 -1.68 16.98 -3.46
C TYR A 170 -0.92 16.79 -4.78
N PRO A 171 0.00 17.69 -5.20
CA PRO A 171 0.72 17.51 -6.47
C PRO A 171 1.54 16.21 -6.51
N VAL A 172 2.11 15.81 -5.36
CA VAL A 172 2.88 14.58 -5.23
C VAL A 172 1.95 13.36 -5.28
N MET A 173 0.86 13.38 -4.52
CA MET A 173 -0.10 12.27 -4.49
C MET A 173 -0.75 12.03 -5.86
N ARG A 174 -1.19 13.11 -6.53
CA ARG A 174 -1.75 13.05 -7.89
C ARG A 174 -0.76 12.47 -8.89
N ARG A 175 0.51 12.88 -8.82
CA ARG A 175 1.56 12.32 -9.69
C ARG A 175 1.83 10.85 -9.39
N ALA A 176 1.94 10.48 -8.11
CA ALA A 176 2.19 9.11 -7.69
C ALA A 176 1.06 8.14 -8.08
N ALA A 177 -0.20 8.59 -8.08
CA ALA A 177 -1.34 7.80 -8.53
C ALA A 177 -1.20 7.34 -10.00
N GLY A 178 -0.61 8.18 -10.86
CA GLY A 178 -0.29 7.83 -12.24
C GLY A 178 0.92 6.90 -12.41
N LEU A 179 1.62 6.56 -11.33
CA LEU A 179 2.82 5.70 -11.33
C LEU A 179 2.58 4.32 -10.73
N ILE A 180 1.33 3.97 -10.42
CA ILE A 180 0.97 2.61 -10.01
C ILE A 180 1.43 1.65 -11.11
N ASP A 181 2.22 0.64 -10.73
CA ASP A 181 2.80 -0.29 -11.69
C ASP A 181 1.73 -1.24 -12.25
N PRO A 182 1.46 -1.22 -13.57
CA PRO A 182 0.41 -2.04 -14.15
C PRO A 182 0.72 -3.54 -14.16
N ILE A 183 1.95 -3.96 -13.81
CA ILE A 183 2.27 -5.39 -13.72
C ILE A 183 1.65 -6.07 -12.50
N PHE A 184 1.26 -5.28 -11.50
CA PHE A 184 0.61 -5.78 -10.30
C PHE A 184 -0.87 -5.45 -10.33
N ASP A 185 -1.69 -6.45 -10.05
CA ASP A 185 -3.13 -6.33 -9.98
C ASP A 185 -3.66 -7.27 -8.90
N SER A 186 -4.95 -7.14 -8.58
CA SER A 186 -5.61 -7.90 -7.53
C SER A 186 -5.77 -9.36 -7.93
N VAL A 187 -5.10 -10.24 -7.19
CA VAL A 187 -5.31 -11.69 -7.28
C VAL A 187 -6.53 -12.11 -6.47
N ARG A 188 -7.15 -13.25 -6.83
CA ARG A 188 -8.35 -13.78 -6.14
C ARG A 188 -8.06 -14.45 -4.79
N TYR A 189 -6.80 -14.50 -4.37
CA TYR A 189 -6.37 -15.18 -3.16
C TYR A 189 -5.64 -14.23 -2.22
N ASP A 190 -5.64 -14.55 -0.92
CA ASP A 190 -5.09 -13.69 0.13
C ASP A 190 -3.57 -13.80 0.25
N ALA A 191 -2.86 -13.22 -0.73
CA ALA A 191 -1.41 -13.10 -0.72
C ALA A 191 -0.88 -12.30 0.49
N PRO A 192 -1.51 -11.17 0.91
CA PRO A 192 -1.06 -10.41 2.08
C PRO A 192 -1.03 -11.23 3.37
N ALA A 193 -2.06 -12.04 3.66
CA ALA A 193 -2.07 -12.85 4.88
C ALA A 193 -0.93 -13.87 4.95
N LEU A 194 -0.58 -14.49 3.81
CA LEU A 194 0.59 -15.36 3.72
C LEU A 194 1.89 -14.60 3.91
N PHE A 195 2.01 -13.38 3.35
CA PHE A 195 3.20 -12.55 3.55
C PHE A 195 3.41 -12.20 5.03
N GLU A 196 2.35 -11.82 5.74
CA GLU A 196 2.40 -11.54 7.18
C GLU A 196 2.85 -12.78 7.98
N THR A 197 2.34 -13.95 7.62
CA THR A 197 2.64 -15.21 8.32
C THR A 197 4.06 -15.70 8.04
N ASP A 198 4.44 -15.78 6.77
CA ASP A 198 5.63 -16.48 6.30
C ASP A 198 6.86 -15.58 6.21
N VAL A 199 6.70 -14.26 6.10
CA VAL A 199 7.81 -13.29 6.01
C VAL A 199 7.87 -12.39 7.24
N VAL A 200 6.80 -11.68 7.57
CA VAL A 200 6.80 -10.73 8.69
C VAL A 200 6.93 -11.44 10.04
N GLY A 201 6.23 -12.56 10.23
CA GLY A 201 6.31 -13.38 11.44
C GLY A 201 7.73 -13.79 11.83
N PRO A 202 8.52 -14.40 10.93
CA PRO A 202 9.94 -14.68 11.18
C PRO A 202 10.79 -13.43 11.47
N VAL A 203 10.57 -12.33 10.74
CA VAL A 203 11.30 -11.07 10.96
C VAL A 203 11.06 -10.50 12.36
N ILE A 204 9.82 -10.54 12.85
CA ILE A 204 9.49 -10.14 14.23
C ILE A 204 10.22 -11.02 15.25
N ARG A 205 10.47 -12.30 14.93
CA ARG A 205 11.25 -13.24 15.78
C ARG A 205 12.77 -13.09 15.62
N GLY A 206 13.24 -12.11 14.85
CA GLY A 206 14.66 -11.82 14.66
C GLY A 206 15.35 -12.62 13.56
N HIS A 207 14.59 -13.25 12.66
CA HIS A 207 15.16 -13.86 11.46
C HIS A 207 15.37 -12.84 10.34
N ALA A 208 16.26 -13.17 9.40
CA ALA A 208 16.50 -12.39 8.19
C ALA A 208 15.21 -12.23 7.35
N ILE A 209 15.12 -11.16 6.57
CA ILE A 209 13.91 -10.85 5.79
C ILE A 209 13.66 -11.93 4.73
N ASP A 210 14.72 -12.41 4.09
CA ASP A 210 14.64 -13.41 3.04
C ASP A 210 14.44 -14.86 3.55
N SER A 211 14.61 -15.09 4.85
CA SER A 211 14.49 -16.44 5.45
C SER A 211 13.12 -17.10 5.23
N GLY A 212 12.08 -16.29 5.06
CA GLY A 212 10.71 -16.73 4.80
C GLY A 212 10.37 -16.94 3.32
N PHE A 213 11.22 -16.50 2.38
CA PHE A 213 10.83 -16.40 0.97
C PHE A 213 10.52 -17.73 0.32
N ALA A 214 11.29 -18.78 0.61
CA ALA A 214 11.03 -20.12 0.06
C ALA A 214 9.70 -20.70 0.55
N THR A 215 9.40 -20.53 1.84
CA THR A 215 8.12 -20.96 2.43
C THR A 215 6.96 -20.18 1.85
N TYR A 216 7.09 -18.85 1.82
CA TYR A 216 6.09 -17.95 1.27
C TYR A 216 5.80 -18.27 -0.20
N GLU A 217 6.82 -18.45 -1.03
CA GLU A 217 6.65 -18.83 -2.44
C GLU A 217 5.88 -20.14 -2.59
N SER A 218 6.23 -21.15 -1.80
CA SER A 218 5.58 -22.46 -1.82
C SER A 218 4.10 -22.36 -1.44
N HIS A 219 3.78 -21.71 -0.32
CA HIS A 219 2.41 -21.52 0.12
C HIS A 219 1.59 -20.68 -0.85
N LEU A 220 2.19 -19.61 -1.39
CA LEU A 220 1.54 -18.74 -2.35
C LEU A 220 1.25 -19.46 -3.67
N THR A 221 2.17 -20.32 -4.12
CA THR A 221 1.97 -21.18 -5.30
C THR A 221 0.80 -22.14 -5.09
N GLN A 222 0.76 -22.82 -3.94
CA GLN A 222 -0.33 -23.75 -3.59
C GLN A 222 -1.68 -23.02 -3.51
N LEU A 223 -1.70 -21.85 -2.87
CA LEU A 223 -2.91 -21.04 -2.75
C LEU A 223 -3.39 -20.54 -4.12
N ALA A 224 -2.49 -20.05 -4.97
CA ALA A 224 -2.82 -19.63 -6.33
C ALA A 224 -3.43 -20.78 -7.15
N GLN A 225 -2.84 -21.97 -7.08
CA GLN A 225 -3.36 -23.17 -7.74
C GLN A 225 -4.74 -23.58 -7.22
N ALA A 226 -4.97 -23.51 -5.90
CA ALA A 226 -6.28 -23.79 -5.30
C ALA A 226 -7.38 -22.83 -5.80
N TYR A 227 -7.01 -21.60 -6.16
CA TYR A 227 -7.90 -20.60 -6.78
C TYR A 227 -7.95 -20.68 -8.32
N GLY A 228 -7.39 -21.74 -8.90
CA GLY A 228 -7.47 -22.04 -10.34
C GLY A 228 -6.44 -21.33 -11.21
N TYR A 229 -5.41 -20.72 -10.62
CA TYR A 229 -4.32 -20.14 -11.41
C TYR A 229 -3.30 -21.19 -11.85
N THR A 230 -2.83 -21.04 -13.08
CA THR A 230 -1.57 -21.63 -13.53
C THR A 230 -0.42 -20.74 -13.04
N VAL A 231 0.48 -21.31 -12.25
CA VAL A 231 1.66 -20.59 -11.74
C VAL A 231 2.83 -20.76 -12.72
N VAL A 232 3.52 -19.67 -13.03
CA VAL A 232 4.80 -19.67 -13.73
C VAL A 232 5.89 -18.98 -12.92
N ARG A 233 7.14 -19.33 -13.19
CA ARG A 233 8.32 -18.66 -12.63
C ARG A 233 8.87 -17.60 -13.60
#